data_AF-A0A4R4DZ63-F1
#
_entry.id   AF-A0A4R4DZ63-F1
#
_cell.length_a   1.000
_cell.length_b   1.000
_cell.length_c   1.000
_cell.angle_alpha   90.00
_cell.angle_beta   90.00
_cell.angle_gamma   90.00
#
_symmetry.space_group_name_H-M   'P 1'
#
loop_
_entity.id
_entity.type
_entity.pdbx_description
1 polymer ?
#
loop_
_entity_poly.entity_id
_entity_poly.type
_entity_poly.pdbx_seq_one_letter_code
_entity_poly.pdbx_strand_id
1 'polypeptide(L)'
;MTTLLNDCRILVRELSVDAPLYFESAVQVKLTPHTPPFAAWAVALAEDGTLQVMDAEEQWHPFGLDDRNAHLLLGSLYQRLRMLRLHYRKTG
;
A
#
# COMPACT_ATOMS: atom_id res chain seq x y z
N MET A 1 -2.34 13.01 -9.45
CA MET A 1 -2.89 12.02 -8.49
C MET A 1 -2.93 10.62 -9.09
N THR A 2 -3.38 10.45 -10.33
CA THR A 2 -3.29 9.19 -11.11
C THR A 2 -1.87 8.63 -11.23
N THR A 3 -0.83 9.48 -11.17
CA THR A 3 0.58 9.06 -11.20
C THR A 3 0.98 8.23 -9.97
N LEU A 4 0.67 8.67 -8.75
CA LEU A 4 1.15 7.99 -7.54
C LEU A 4 0.55 6.58 -7.38
N LEU A 5 -0.72 6.41 -7.75
CA LEU A 5 -1.38 5.10 -7.72
C LEU A 5 -0.73 4.15 -8.72
N ASN A 6 -0.44 4.65 -9.93
CA ASN A 6 0.25 3.88 -10.94
C ASN A 6 1.68 3.51 -10.50
N ASP A 7 2.40 4.45 -9.88
CA ASP A 7 3.73 4.20 -9.33
C ASP A 7 3.70 3.12 -8.25
N CYS A 8 2.71 3.15 -7.34
CA CYS A 8 2.49 2.08 -6.38
C CYS A 8 2.24 0.73 -7.07
N ARG A 9 1.38 0.67 -8.09
CA ARG A 9 1.13 -0.57 -8.85
C ARG A 9 2.39 -1.11 -9.50
N ILE A 10 3.22 -0.25 -10.09
CA ILE A 10 4.50 -0.63 -10.68
C ILE A 10 5.43 -1.20 -9.60
N LEU A 11 5.59 -0.49 -8.47
CA LEU A 11 6.44 -0.95 -7.37
C LEU A 11 5.98 -2.29 -6.80
N VAL A 12 4.67 -2.50 -6.64
CA VAL A 12 4.16 -3.79 -6.16
C VAL A 12 4.50 -4.92 -7.15
N ARG A 13 4.31 -4.72 -8.46
CA ARG A 13 4.73 -5.73 -9.48
C ARG A 13 6.21 -6.03 -9.43
N GLU A 14 7.05 -5.00 -9.25
CA GLU A 14 8.51 -5.19 -9.19
C GLU A 14 8.94 -5.92 -7.91
N LEU A 15 8.23 -5.74 -6.80
CA LEU A 15 8.56 -6.30 -5.49
C LEU A 15 7.98 -7.71 -5.27
N SER A 16 6.80 -7.99 -5.83
CA SER A 16 6.12 -9.26 -5.67
C SER A 16 5.16 -9.50 -6.84
N VAL A 17 5.57 -10.40 -7.74
CA VAL A 17 4.82 -10.67 -8.98
C VAL A 17 3.56 -11.48 -8.71
N ASP A 18 3.67 -12.52 -7.88
CA ASP A 18 2.62 -13.55 -7.72
C ASP A 18 2.12 -13.71 -6.27
N ALA A 19 2.58 -12.87 -5.35
CA ALA A 19 2.25 -13.00 -3.93
C ALA A 19 1.93 -11.64 -3.28
N PRO A 20 1.10 -11.61 -2.22
CA PRO A 20 0.94 -10.42 -1.42
C PRO A 20 2.24 -10.01 -0.73
N LEU A 21 2.49 -8.69 -0.67
CA LEU A 21 3.63 -8.12 0.05
C LEU A 21 3.19 -7.76 1.47
N TYR A 22 3.60 -8.56 2.44
CA TYR A 22 3.35 -8.32 3.85
C TYR A 22 4.36 -7.34 4.44
N PHE A 23 3.90 -6.43 5.30
CA PHE A 23 4.74 -5.50 6.02
C PHE A 23 4.97 -5.99 7.45
N GLU A 24 6.20 -5.82 7.94
CA GLU A 24 6.53 -6.07 9.35
C GLU A 24 5.73 -5.18 10.33
N SER A 25 5.41 -3.96 9.90
CA SER A 25 4.59 -3.00 10.63
C SER A 25 3.60 -2.36 9.68
N ALA A 26 2.36 -2.16 10.12
CA ALA A 26 1.34 -1.51 9.32
C ALA A 26 1.74 -0.10 8.85
N VAL A 27 1.36 0.23 7.61
CA VAL A 27 1.31 1.61 7.15
C VAL A 27 0.08 2.25 7.82
N GLN A 28 0.32 3.08 8.83
CA GLN A 28 -0.74 3.70 9.62
C GLN A 28 -0.89 5.19 9.30
N VAL A 29 -2.12 5.60 9.02
CA VAL A 29 -2.47 7.00 8.81
C VAL A 29 -3.63 7.37 9.74
N LYS A 30 -3.33 8.21 10.73
CA LYS A 30 -4.35 8.77 11.64
C LYS A 30 -4.73 10.17 11.16
N LEU A 31 -5.99 10.31 10.76
CA LEU A 31 -6.49 11.54 10.14
C LEU A 31 -7.10 12.49 11.17
N THR A 32 -7.82 11.93 12.16
CA THR A 32 -8.40 12.70 13.26
C THR A 32 -8.17 11.97 14.59
N PRO A 33 -8.25 12.69 15.73
CA PRO A 33 -8.10 12.07 17.05
C PRO A 33 -9.15 10.98 17.35
N HIS A 34 -10.37 11.15 16.82
CA HIS A 34 -11.57 10.38 17.19
C HIS A 34 -11.90 9.24 16.23
N THR A 35 -11.24 9.17 15.08
CA THR A 35 -11.38 8.04 14.15
C THR A 35 -10.25 7.03 14.38
N PRO A 36 -10.53 5.72 14.28
CA PRO A 36 -9.47 4.72 14.19
C PRO A 36 -8.49 5.08 13.07
N PRO A 37 -7.18 4.83 13.24
CA PRO A 37 -6.24 5.00 12.16
C PRO A 37 -6.56 4.02 11.04
N PHE A 38 -6.39 4.45 9.80
CA PHE A 38 -6.25 3.50 8.71
C PHE A 38 -4.96 2.70 8.95
N ALA A 39 -5.00 1.38 8.75
CA ALA A 39 -3.83 0.51 8.86
C ALA A 39 -3.80 -0.48 7.69
N ALA A 40 -2.76 -0.43 6.85
CA ALA A 40 -2.49 -1.46 5.85
C ALA A 40 -1.33 -2.35 6.30
N TRP A 41 -1.59 -3.63 6.47
CA TRP A 41 -0.61 -4.64 6.87
C TRP A 41 0.03 -5.36 5.68
N ALA A 42 -0.66 -5.39 4.55
CA ALA A 42 -0.12 -5.94 3.32
C ALA A 42 -0.70 -5.21 2.10
N VAL A 43 -0.06 -5.42 0.95
CA VAL A 43 -0.52 -4.90 -0.34
C VAL A 43 -0.37 -5.96 -1.43
N ALA A 44 -1.32 -6.00 -2.35
CA ALA A 44 -1.29 -6.89 -3.50
C ALA A 44 -1.91 -6.20 -4.73
N LEU A 45 -1.72 -6.80 -5.89
CA LEU A 45 -2.53 -6.51 -7.07
C LEU A 45 -3.53 -7.64 -7.27
N ALA A 46 -4.78 -7.28 -7.50
CA ALA A 46 -5.78 -8.21 -8.03
C ALA A 46 -5.47 -8.55 -9.49
N GLU A 47 -6.15 -9.58 -10.03
CA GLU A 47 -5.97 -10.05 -11.42
C GLU A 47 -6.23 -8.94 -12.46
N ASP A 48 -7.14 -8.01 -12.15
CA ASP A 48 -7.46 -6.86 -12.99
C ASP A 48 -6.46 -5.69 -12.86
N GLY A 49 -5.44 -5.84 -12.01
CA GLY A 49 -4.44 -4.82 -11.70
C GLY A 49 -4.90 -3.78 -10.67
N THR A 50 -6.04 -3.98 -10.02
CA THR A 50 -6.49 -3.15 -8.90
C THR A 50 -5.55 -3.32 -7.71
N LEU A 51 -5.14 -2.20 -7.12
CA LEU A 51 -4.33 -2.22 -5.90
C LEU A 51 -5.24 -2.57 -4.73
N GLN A 52 -4.87 -3.60 -3.98
CA GLN A 52 -5.57 -4.02 -2.78
C GLN A 52 -4.67 -3.89 -1.56
N VAL A 53 -5.28 -3.56 -0.42
CA VAL A 53 -4.62 -3.43 0.88
C VAL A 53 -5.32 -4.34 1.88
N MET A 54 -4.53 -4.95 2.76
CA MET A 54 -5.05 -5.79 3.83
C MET A 54 -5.14 -5.00 5.12
N ASP A 55 -6.29 -5.05 5.79
CA ASP A 55 -6.49 -4.42 7.09
C ASP A 55 -5.97 -5.29 8.25
N ALA A 56 -6.24 -4.88 9.49
CA ALA A 56 -5.82 -5.58 10.70
C ALA A 56 -6.62 -6.86 10.99
N GLU A 57 -7.75 -7.06 10.31
CA GLU A 57 -8.60 -8.24 10.41
C GLU A 57 -8.32 -9.24 9.27
N GLU A 58 -7.21 -9.06 8.56
CA GLU A 58 -6.78 -9.86 7.41
C GLU A 58 -7.75 -9.80 6.23
N GLN A 59 -8.58 -8.76 6.15
CA GLN A 59 -9.51 -8.55 5.03
C GLN A 59 -8.87 -7.69 3.95
N TRP A 60 -9.10 -8.08 2.69
CA TRP A 60 -8.57 -7.40 1.50
C TRP A 60 -9.57 -6.41 0.93
N HIS A 61 -9.14 -5.16 0.76
CA HIS A 61 -9.97 -4.07 0.27
C HIS A 61 -9.36 -3.43 -0.97
N PRO A 62 -10.16 -3.10 -2.01
CA PRO A 62 -9.67 -2.31 -3.12
C PRO A 62 -9.29 -0.90 -2.62
N PHE A 63 -8.18 -0.39 -3.13
CA PHE A 63 -7.73 0.97 -2.80
C PHE A 63 -8.63 1.99 -3.50
N GLY A 64 -9.61 2.53 -2.78
CA GLY A 64 -10.49 3.59 -3.25
C GLY A 64 -9.79 4.96 -3.25
N LEU A 65 -9.94 5.71 -4.35
CA LEU A 65 -9.48 7.11 -4.43
C LEU A 65 -10.54 8.12 -3.97
N ASP A 66 -11.77 7.65 -3.74
CA ASP A 66 -12.92 8.52 -3.43
C ASP A 66 -12.92 9.01 -1.98
N ASP A 67 -12.09 8.42 -1.11
CA ASP A 67 -11.89 8.95 0.24
C ASP A 67 -11.11 10.26 0.18
N ARG A 68 -11.61 11.27 0.88
CA ARG A 68 -10.99 12.59 1.02
C ARG A 68 -9.51 12.52 1.42
N ASN A 69 -9.11 11.46 2.11
CA ASN A 69 -7.77 11.26 2.65
C ASN A 69 -6.95 10.19 1.93
N ALA A 70 -7.47 9.59 0.85
CA ALA A 70 -6.79 8.53 0.09
C ALA A 70 -5.38 8.94 -0.36
N HIS A 71 -5.15 10.23 -0.63
CA HIS A 71 -3.86 10.77 -1.04
C HIS A 71 -2.77 10.66 0.04
N LEU A 72 -3.11 10.84 1.33
CA LEU A 72 -2.16 10.71 2.43
C LEU A 72 -1.71 9.27 2.57
N LEU A 73 -2.68 8.36 2.54
CA LEU A 73 -2.43 6.94 2.59
C LEU A 73 -1.57 6.47 1.41
N LEU A 74 -1.92 6.90 0.20
CA LEU A 74 -1.20 6.53 -1.00
C LEU A 74 0.25 7.05 -0.95
N GLY A 75 0.47 8.25 -0.40
CA GLY A 75 1.79 8.81 -0.16
C GLY A 75 2.63 7.95 0.81
N SER A 76 2.06 7.58 1.95
CA SER A 76 2.74 6.73 2.93
C SER A 76 3.04 5.33 2.38
N LEU A 77 2.11 4.75 1.63
CA LEU A 77 2.30 3.45 0.96
C LEU A 77 3.42 3.51 -0.08
N TYR A 78 3.41 4.54 -0.92
CA TYR A 78 4.47 4.76 -1.92
C TYR A 78 5.85 4.85 -1.26
N GLN A 79 5.98 5.61 -0.17
CA GLN A 79 7.23 5.72 0.58
C GLN A 79 7.70 4.37 1.12
N ARG A 80 6.80 3.58 1.73
CA ARG A 80 7.11 2.23 2.24
C ARG A 80 7.60 1.31 1.13
N LEU A 81 6.89 1.26 0.00
CA LEU A 81 7.26 0.44 -1.16
C LEU A 81 8.60 0.84 -1.75
N ARG A 82 8.88 2.15 -1.85
CA ARG A 82 10.19 2.63 -2.31
C ARG A 82 11.32 2.23 -1.38
N MET A 83 11.12 2.32 -0.06
CA MET A 83 12.11 1.89 0.92
C MET A 83 12.38 0.39 0.81
N LEU A 84 11.35 -0.43 0.65
CA LEU A 84 11.50 -1.87 0.41
C LEU A 84 12.29 -2.14 -0.88
N ARG A 85 11.94 -1.50 -1.99
CA ARG A 85 12.69 -1.65 -3.26
C ARG A 85 14.16 -1.30 -3.12
N LEU A 86 14.48 -0.20 -2.41
CA LEU A 86 15.87 0.18 -2.16
C LEU A 86 16.59 -0.85 -1.29
N HIS A 87 15.92 -1.45 -0.31
CA HIS A 87 16.50 -2.47 0.55
C HIS A 87 16.79 -3.77 -0.22
N TYR A 88 15.83 -4.25 -1.02
CA TYR A 88 16.01 -5.42 -1.89
C TYR A 88 17.16 -5.23 -2.90
N ARG A 89 17.28 -4.04 -3.50
CA ARG A 89 18.39 -3.73 -4.43
C ARG A 89 19.78 -3.65 -3.77
N LYS A 90 19.85 -3.49 -2.45
CA LYS A 90 21.13 -3.48 -1.71
C LYS A 90 21.54 -4.86 -1.21
N THR A 91 20.58 -5.78 -1.13
CA THR A 91 20.76 -7.12 -0.55
C THR A 91 20.82 -8.23 -1.60
N GLY A 92 20.42 -7.95 -2.84
CA GLY A 92 20.73 -8.75 -4.03
C GLY A 92 21.94 -8.22 -4.79
#